data_AF-A0A091K2P0-F1
#
_entry.id   AF-A0A091K2P0-F1
#
_cell.length_a   1.000
_cell.length_b   1.000
_cell.length_c   1.000
_cell.angle_alpha   90.00
_cell.angle_beta   90.00
_cell.angle_gamma   90.00
#
_symmetry.space_group_name_H-M   'P 1'
#
loop_
_entity.id
_entity.type
_entity.pdbx_description
1 polymer ?
#
loop_
_entity_poly.entity_id
_entity_poly.type
_entity_poly.pdbx_seq_one_letter_code
_entity_poly.pdbx_strand_id
1 'polypeptide(L)'
;ESCSILMTSAFEPCHHEVSPTPYVKNCRFDVCSCSNGKDCLCSAIANYAAACARRNVLVPWREPDFCPMTCPEGQVYQQCGTPCNQTCRSLSYPDEDCDELCVEGCYCP
;
A
#
# COMPACT_ATOMS: atom_id res chain seq x y z
N GLU A 1 -12.41 -2.73 16.91
CA GLU A 1 -11.49 -3.88 16.70
C GLU A 1 -10.84 -3.93 15.32
N SER A 2 -11.26 -3.10 14.35
CA SER A 2 -10.86 -3.20 12.94
C SER A 2 -9.36 -3.00 12.64
N CYS A 3 -8.64 -2.18 13.41
CA CYS A 3 -7.20 -1.94 13.23
C CYS A 3 -6.29 -3.08 13.74
N SER A 4 -6.86 -4.13 14.34
CA SER A 4 -6.09 -5.29 14.85
C SER A 4 -5.43 -6.09 13.73
N ILE A 5 -5.91 -5.97 12.49
CA ILE A 5 -5.34 -6.65 11.31
C ILE A 5 -3.84 -6.38 11.14
N LEU A 6 -3.38 -5.17 11.48
CA LEU A 6 -1.96 -4.79 11.40
C LEU A 6 -1.06 -5.58 12.36
N MET A 7 -1.65 -6.23 13.37
CA MET A 7 -0.96 -7.06 14.36
C MET A 7 -1.14 -8.56 14.08
N THR A 8 -1.80 -8.94 12.99
CA THR A 8 -2.02 -10.35 12.65
C THR A 8 -0.76 -10.98 12.05
N SER A 9 -0.77 -12.31 11.93
CA SER A 9 0.32 -13.07 11.32
C SER A 9 0.60 -12.69 9.86
N ALA A 10 -0.36 -12.09 9.14
CA ALA A 10 -0.12 -11.61 7.77
C ALA A 10 1.00 -10.56 7.71
N PHE A 11 1.10 -9.70 8.73
CA PHE A 11 2.12 -8.66 8.81
C PHE A 11 3.34 -9.06 9.66
N GLU A 12 3.38 -10.27 10.21
CA GLU A 12 4.46 -10.72 11.11
C GLU A 12 5.86 -10.57 10.50
N PRO A 13 6.10 -10.90 9.20
CA PRO A 13 7.40 -10.65 8.59
C PRO A 13 7.80 -9.18 8.59
N CYS A 14 6.83 -8.27 8.49
CA CYS A 14 7.07 -6.82 8.52
C CYS A 14 7.26 -6.28 9.94
N HIS A 15 6.72 -6.94 10.98
CA HIS A 15 6.84 -6.47 12.37
C HIS A 15 8.29 -6.37 12.83
N HIS A 16 9.17 -7.22 12.28
CA HIS A 16 10.62 -7.19 12.54
C HIS A 16 11.32 -5.99 11.90
N GLU A 17 10.79 -5.47 10.79
CA GLU A 17 11.36 -4.37 10.01
C GLU A 17 10.74 -3.01 10.35
N VAL A 18 9.43 -3.00 10.66
CA VAL A 18 8.63 -1.80 10.93
C VAL A 18 7.68 -2.08 12.09
N SER A 19 7.81 -1.33 13.18
CA SER A 19 6.92 -1.46 14.33
C SER A 19 5.45 -1.15 13.94
N PRO A 20 4.49 -2.06 14.20
CA PRO A 20 3.08 -1.83 13.89
C PRO A 20 2.39 -0.86 14.87
N THR A 21 2.95 -0.64 16.06
CA THR A 21 2.33 0.16 17.13
C THR A 21 1.90 1.58 16.71
N PRO A 22 2.75 2.41 16.07
CA PRO A 22 2.34 3.74 15.61
C PRO A 22 1.23 3.67 14.55
N TYR A 23 1.27 2.69 13.65
CA TYR A 23 0.26 2.51 12.59
C TYR A 23 -1.10 2.08 13.16
N VAL A 24 -1.12 1.21 14.17
CA VAL A 24 -2.36 0.84 14.88
C VAL A 24 -2.96 2.05 15.58
N LYS A 25 -2.14 2.90 16.20
CA LYS A 25 -2.62 4.12 16.87
C LYS A 25 -3.22 5.10 15.85
N ASN A 26 -2.55 5.33 14.73
CA ASN A 26 -3.04 6.20 13.66
C ASN A 26 -4.31 5.64 13.03
N CYS A 27 -4.36 4.34 12.71
CA CYS A 27 -5.55 3.68 12.22
C CYS A 27 -6.77 3.90 13.13
N ARG A 28 -6.60 3.76 14.45
CA ARG A 28 -7.70 3.99 15.40
C ARG A 28 -8.19 5.43 15.39
N PHE A 29 -7.28 6.38 15.21
CA PHE A 29 -7.62 7.80 15.10
C PHE A 29 -8.37 8.06 13.80
N ASP A 30 -7.81 7.64 12.66
CA ASP A 30 -8.36 7.87 11.33
C ASP A 30 -9.74 7.23 11.16
N VAL A 31 -9.90 5.96 11.57
CA VAL A 31 -11.19 5.25 11.47
C VAL A 31 -12.26 5.87 12.38
N CYS A 32 -11.88 6.41 13.54
CA CYS A 32 -12.84 7.02 14.48
C CYS A 32 -13.36 8.38 13.98
N SER A 33 -12.57 9.12 13.23
CA SER A 33 -12.95 10.44 12.69
C SER A 33 -13.55 10.36 11.28
N CYS A 34 -13.64 9.18 10.70
CA CYS A 34 -14.00 8.99 9.31
C CYS A 34 -15.48 8.64 9.11
N SER A 35 -16.12 9.32 8.15
CA SER A 35 -17.51 9.09 7.77
C SER A 35 -17.74 7.70 7.17
N ASN A 36 -16.73 7.16 6.47
CA ASN A 36 -16.72 5.80 5.95
C ASN A 36 -15.58 4.99 6.56
N GLY A 37 -15.85 4.35 7.70
CA GLY A 37 -14.83 3.60 8.43
C GLY A 37 -14.14 2.50 7.63
N LYS A 38 -14.77 1.94 6.58
CA LYS A 38 -14.15 0.90 5.72
C LYS A 38 -13.05 1.50 4.85
N ASP A 39 -13.30 2.62 4.17
CA ASP A 39 -12.32 3.25 3.29
C ASP A 39 -11.10 3.72 4.09
N CYS A 40 -11.33 4.35 5.24
CA CYS A 40 -10.26 4.80 6.11
C CYS A 40 -9.46 3.64 6.72
N LEU A 41 -10.09 2.51 7.02
CA LEU A 41 -9.39 1.30 7.41
C LEU A 41 -8.48 0.79 6.27
N CYS A 42 -9.00 0.70 5.04
CA CYS A 42 -8.21 0.27 3.88
C CYS A 42 -7.00 1.19 3.66
N SER A 43 -7.17 2.51 3.78
CA SER A 43 -6.07 3.48 3.68
C SER A 43 -5.05 3.31 4.79
N ALA A 44 -5.48 3.07 6.02
CA ALA A 44 -4.58 2.84 7.15
C ALA A 44 -3.75 1.55 6.98
N ILE A 45 -4.35 0.48 6.44
CA ILE A 45 -3.65 -0.77 6.13
C ILE A 45 -2.69 -0.57 4.96
N ALA A 46 -3.12 0.10 3.89
CA ALA A 46 -2.27 0.43 2.74
C ALA A 46 -1.02 1.20 3.17
N ASN A 47 -1.16 2.17 4.09
CA ASN A 47 -0.04 2.93 4.63
C ASN A 47 0.99 2.05 5.36
N TYR A 48 0.54 1.05 6.13
CA TYR A 48 1.46 0.13 6.80
C TYR A 48 2.09 -0.84 5.80
N ALA A 49 1.30 -1.40 4.88
CA ALA A 49 1.80 -2.27 3.82
C ALA A 49 2.84 -1.57 2.94
N ALA A 50 2.66 -0.29 2.61
CA ALA A 50 3.65 0.50 1.87
C ALA A 50 4.96 0.68 2.66
N ALA A 51 4.88 0.87 3.98
CA ALA A 51 6.07 0.92 4.83
C ALA A 51 6.82 -0.42 4.86
N CYS A 52 6.09 -1.53 4.89
CA CYS A 52 6.66 -2.88 4.76
C CYS A 52 7.32 -3.08 3.39
N ALA A 53 6.64 -2.68 2.33
CA ALA A 53 7.10 -2.85 0.96
C ALA A 53 8.42 -2.07 0.72
N ARG A 54 8.55 -0.86 1.30
CA ARG A 54 9.82 -0.09 1.30
C ARG A 54 10.97 -0.77 2.05
N ARG A 55 10.68 -1.75 2.90
CA ARG A 55 11.66 -2.66 3.54
C ARG A 55 11.82 -3.99 2.78
N ASN A 56 11.32 -4.06 1.54
CA ASN A 56 11.27 -5.27 0.71
C ASN A 56 10.40 -6.39 1.26
N VAL A 57 9.43 -6.07 2.13
CA VAL A 57 8.46 -7.03 2.67
C VAL A 57 7.10 -6.79 2.04
N LEU A 58 6.72 -7.63 1.08
CA LEU A 58 5.41 -7.57 0.43
C LEU A 58 4.41 -8.39 1.23
N VAL A 59 3.29 -7.76 1.61
CA VAL A 59 2.24 -8.38 2.43
C VAL A 59 0.95 -8.46 1.62
N PRO A 60 0.49 -9.64 1.20
CA PRO A 60 -0.81 -9.80 0.54
C PRO A 60 -1.93 -9.59 1.55
N TRP A 61 -2.43 -8.36 1.66
CA TRP A 61 -3.47 -7.97 2.62
C TRP A 61 -4.82 -7.64 1.96
N ARG A 62 -4.85 -7.43 0.64
CA ARG A 62 -6.08 -7.17 -0.12
C ARG A 62 -6.71 -8.48 -0.56
N GLU A 63 -8.03 -8.58 -0.40
CA GLU A 63 -8.84 -9.69 -0.87
C GLU A 63 -10.05 -9.16 -1.68
N PRO A 64 -10.68 -9.96 -2.56
CA PRO A 64 -11.82 -9.50 -3.36
C PRO A 64 -12.99 -8.91 -2.56
N ASP A 65 -13.20 -9.38 -1.32
CA ASP A 65 -14.21 -8.92 -0.37
C ASP A 65 -13.64 -7.93 0.67
N PHE A 66 -12.32 -7.85 0.81
CA PHE A 66 -11.61 -6.99 1.77
C PHE A 66 -10.64 -6.01 1.08
N CYS A 67 -11.08 -4.75 0.98
CA CYS A 67 -10.32 -3.67 0.35
C CYS A 67 -9.82 -4.01 -1.08
N PRO A 68 -10.71 -4.46 -1.98
CA PRO A 68 -10.31 -4.87 -3.32
C PRO A 68 -9.72 -3.70 -4.10
N MET A 69 -8.76 -4.01 -4.97
CA MET A 69 -8.23 -3.07 -5.95
C MET A 69 -8.35 -3.72 -7.33
N THR A 70 -8.96 -2.99 -8.27
CA THR A 70 -9.16 -3.44 -9.65
C THR A 70 -8.38 -2.53 -10.57
N CYS A 71 -7.56 -3.11 -11.43
CA CYS A 71 -6.81 -2.36 -12.43
C CYS A 71 -7.58 -2.30 -13.76
N PRO A 72 -7.45 -1.19 -14.51
CA PRO A 72 -8.00 -1.08 -15.86
C PRO A 72 -7.32 -2.07 -16.82
N GLU A 73 -7.93 -2.26 -18.00
CA GLU A 73 -7.43 -3.21 -19.00
C GLU A 73 -5.96 -2.96 -19.35
N GLY A 74 -5.19 -4.05 -19.43
CA GLY A 74 -3.78 -4.01 -19.76
C GLY A 74 -2.86 -3.57 -18.62
N GLN A 75 -3.37 -3.40 -17.39
CA GLN A 75 -2.54 -3.14 -16.21
C GLN A 75 -2.68 -4.26 -15.17
N VAL A 76 -1.60 -4.48 -14.42
CA VAL A 76 -1.51 -5.46 -13.34
C VAL A 76 -1.30 -4.74 -12.01
N TYR A 77 -1.98 -5.25 -10.97
CA TYR A 77 -1.79 -4.76 -9.62
C TYR A 77 -0.40 -5.15 -9.11
N GLN A 78 0.32 -4.19 -8.55
CA GLN A 78 1.58 -4.41 -7.85
C GLN A 78 1.56 -3.65 -6.52
N GLN A 79 1.98 -4.32 -5.44
CA GLN A 79 2.15 -3.69 -4.12
C GLN A 79 3.35 -2.74 -4.06
N CYS A 80 4.29 -2.91 -4.97
CA CYS A 80 5.58 -2.25 -4.97
C CYS A 80 6.05 -2.08 -6.41
N GLY A 81 5.46 -1.12 -7.11
CA GLY A 81 5.90 -0.72 -8.45
C GLY A 81 6.68 0.59 -8.40
N THR A 82 7.34 0.92 -9.52
CA THR A 82 7.94 2.25 -9.70
C THR A 82 6.97 3.14 -10.48
N PRO A 83 6.53 4.28 -9.91
CA PRO A 83 5.76 5.27 -10.66
C PRO A 83 6.63 6.00 -11.71
N CYS A 84 7.95 5.91 -11.61
CA CYS A 84 8.88 6.63 -12.46
C CYS A 84 8.85 6.11 -13.89
N ASN A 85 8.85 7.06 -14.84
CA ASN A 85 9.02 6.80 -16.27
C ASN A 85 8.01 5.80 -16.88
N GLN A 86 6.81 5.68 -16.30
CA GLN A 86 5.76 4.74 -16.73
C GLN A 86 4.89 5.24 -17.90
N THR A 87 5.25 6.36 -18.53
CA THR A 87 4.46 6.96 -19.63
C THR A 87 5.25 7.10 -20.92
N CYS A 88 4.58 7.17 -22.07
CA CYS A 88 5.23 7.37 -23.37
C CYS A 88 6.07 8.65 -23.44
N ARG A 89 5.72 9.69 -22.67
CA ARG A 89 6.49 10.94 -22.60
C ARG A 89 7.91 10.70 -22.09
N SER A 90 8.04 9.79 -21.13
CA SER A 90 9.32 9.44 -20.47
C SER A 90 10.33 8.81 -21.43
N LEU A 91 9.88 8.27 -22.57
CA LEU A 91 10.78 7.77 -23.62
C LEU A 91 11.60 8.90 -24.26
N SER A 92 11.04 10.11 -24.32
CA SER A 92 11.72 11.29 -24.88
C SER A 92 12.30 12.20 -23.79
N TYR A 93 11.66 12.25 -22.63
CA TYR A 93 12.03 13.10 -21.50
C TYR A 93 11.92 12.29 -20.21
N PRO A 94 12.92 11.44 -19.91
CA PRO A 94 12.91 10.69 -18.65
C PRO A 94 13.02 11.65 -17.48
N ASP A 95 12.28 11.34 -16.42
CA ASP A 95 12.43 11.97 -15.12
C ASP A 95 13.62 11.33 -14.41
N GLU A 96 14.74 12.05 -14.36
CA GLU A 96 15.99 11.58 -13.76
C GLU A 96 16.01 11.77 -12.24
N ASP A 97 15.18 12.67 -11.70
CA ASP A 97 15.09 12.99 -10.27
C ASP A 97 13.96 12.21 -9.57
N CYS A 98 13.42 11.18 -10.23
CA CYS A 98 12.35 10.36 -9.68
C CYS A 98 12.91 9.26 -8.78
N ASP A 99 13.00 9.57 -7.47
CA ASP A 99 13.45 8.63 -6.44
C ASP A 99 12.31 7.84 -5.78
N GLU A 100 11.06 8.10 -6.19
CA GLU A 100 9.91 7.41 -5.60
C GLU A 100 9.85 5.96 -6.11
N LEU A 101 10.14 5.02 -5.22
CA LEU A 101 10.11 3.60 -5.50
C LEU A 101 9.14 2.90 -4.54
N CYS A 102 8.60 1.78 -5.01
CA CYS A 102 7.75 0.90 -4.22
C CYS A 102 6.43 1.55 -3.78
N VAL A 103 5.64 1.95 -4.78
CA VAL A 103 4.28 2.46 -4.60
C VAL A 103 3.29 1.37 -4.98
N GLU A 104 2.21 1.24 -4.20
CA GLU A 104 1.12 0.32 -4.51
C GLU A 104 0.25 0.92 -5.62
N GLY A 105 -0.06 0.15 -6.64
CA GLY A 105 -0.87 0.64 -7.75
C GLY A 105 -1.01 -0.34 -8.91
N CYS A 106 -1.53 0.17 -10.01
CA CYS A 106 -1.70 -0.55 -11.26
C CYS A 106 -0.62 -0.11 -12.24
N TYR A 107 0.12 -1.09 -12.76
CA TYR A 107 1.28 -0.87 -13.61
C TYR A 107 1.15 -1.65 -14.91
N CYS A 108 1.88 -1.21 -15.95
CA CYS A 108 2.00 -2.00 -17.16
C CYS A 108 2.71 -3.35 -16.86
N PRO A 109 2.32 -4.45 -17.54
CA PRO A 109 2.96 -5.76 -17.40
C PRO A 109 4.43 -5.78 -17.82
#